data_AF-A0A7J7VMH7-F1
#
_entry.id   AF-A0A7J7VMH7-F1
#
_cell.length_a   1.000
_cell.length_b   1.000
_cell.length_c   1.000
_cell.angle_alpha   90.00
_cell.angle_beta   90.00
_cell.angle_gamma   90.00
#
_symmetry.space_group_name_H-M   'P 1'
#
loop_
_entity.id
_entity.type
_entity.pdbx_description
1 polymer ?
#
loop_
_entity_poly.entity_id
_entity_poly.type
_entity_poly.pdbx_seq_one_letter_code
_entity_poly.pdbx_strand_id
1 'polypeptide(L)'
;MRTLQNQHGDTFTLLLGGKYITFILDPYQYQLVMKNQKLSFRMFSKNILKKVFSIQKLMTDDDLNDELHDCYKLLQGKSLDLLMENVTQNLHQVFEPKLFKTTNWEMAYLLTFCSSVIFETTFATIYGKSAAGDRKEFITELKNDFFKFDAKFIYLLSDIPIELLGNVKSIQKKLIRHLTSENLANIQGWSEVVQMRQDILEKYYTFKDFEIGAHHLGFLWASVANTIPTMFWTIYYLLRHPEAMAVLRDEIDHLLQSTGQKQGSGFSIHITREQLDSLVYLESAILEALRLCSFSSIIRFVQEDLTLPSETGDYLIRKGDLVAIFPPLMHHDPEIFEAPEEYQFDRFVENGKKKTNFFKGGKRLKHYVLPFGMGASKCPGRFLAINEIKQLLVVLLTYFDLEIMDDKPVQLDYGRFLIGIQYPDSDVLFRYKVKSQRS
;
A
#
# COMPACT_ATOMS: atom_id res chain seq x y z
N MET A 1 -17.15 11.11 11.29
CA MET A 1 -16.08 12.12 11.27
C MET A 1 -16.58 13.50 10.86
N ARG A 2 -17.10 13.74 9.64
CA ARG A 2 -17.64 15.05 9.25
C ARG A 2 -18.67 15.62 10.24
N THR A 3 -19.60 14.79 10.71
CA THR A 3 -20.57 15.21 11.75
C THR A 3 -19.88 15.74 13.01
N LEU A 4 -18.81 15.08 13.46
CA LEU A 4 -18.05 15.49 14.65
C LEU A 4 -17.24 16.75 14.40
N GLN A 5 -16.67 16.90 13.19
CA GLN A 5 -15.99 18.13 12.77
C GLN A 5 -16.97 19.32 12.80
N ASN A 6 -18.19 19.15 12.30
CA ASN A 6 -19.20 20.21 12.34
C ASN A 6 -19.63 20.58 13.76
N GLN A 7 -19.59 19.62 14.69
CA GLN A 7 -20.00 19.81 16.09
C GLN A 7 -18.89 20.38 16.98
N HIS A 8 -17.64 19.98 16.73
CA HIS A 8 -16.53 20.22 17.64
C HIS A 8 -15.36 20.99 16.99
N GLY A 9 -15.46 21.33 15.70
CA GLY A 9 -14.40 21.97 14.93
C GLY A 9 -13.34 21.00 14.42
N ASP A 10 -12.22 21.56 13.95
CA ASP A 10 -11.13 20.80 13.32
C ASP A 10 -10.23 20.06 14.32
N THR A 11 -10.50 20.16 15.61
CA THR A 11 -9.77 19.44 16.65
C THR A 11 -10.72 18.93 17.72
N PHE A 12 -10.72 17.61 17.96
CA PHE A 12 -11.53 16.98 19.00
C PHE A 12 -10.95 15.64 19.43
N THR A 13 -11.32 15.17 20.63
CA THR A 13 -10.86 13.90 21.18
C THR A 13 -12.01 12.89 21.23
N LEU A 14 -11.74 11.66 20.75
CA LEU A 14 -12.67 10.53 20.82
C LEU A 14 -12.08 9.40 21.66
N LEU A 15 -12.94 8.71 22.41
CA LEU A 15 -12.59 7.42 22.99
C LEU A 15 -12.93 6.31 21.98
N LEU A 16 -11.92 5.72 21.36
CA LEU A 16 -12.07 4.66 20.35
C LEU A 16 -11.21 3.45 20.75
N GLY A 17 -11.84 2.27 20.86
CA GLY A 17 -11.12 1.03 21.18
C GLY A 17 -10.33 1.09 22.49
N GLY A 18 -10.82 1.82 23.50
CA GLY A 18 -10.14 1.99 24.80
C GLY A 18 -8.99 3.00 24.81
N LYS A 19 -8.78 3.75 23.72
CA LYS A 19 -7.78 4.83 23.63
C LYS A 19 -8.45 6.17 23.38
N TYR A 20 -7.95 7.22 24.04
CA TYR A 20 -8.30 8.58 23.68
C TYR A 20 -7.44 9.01 22.48
N ILE A 21 -8.10 9.45 21.41
CA ILE A 21 -7.48 9.88 20.16
C ILE A 21 -7.92 11.30 19.87
N THR A 22 -6.99 12.24 19.92
CA THR A 22 -7.21 13.63 19.49
C THR A 22 -6.97 13.75 17.99
N PHE A 23 -8.02 14.06 17.25
CA PHE A 23 -7.99 14.26 15.81
C PHE A 23 -7.61 15.70 15.46
N ILE A 24 -6.69 15.86 14.50
CA ILE A 24 -6.30 17.14 13.90
C ILE A 24 -6.70 17.09 12.43
N LEU A 25 -7.67 17.92 12.05
CA LEU A 25 -8.32 17.87 10.74
C LEU A 25 -7.95 19.05 9.84
N ASP A 26 -7.48 20.16 10.42
CA ASP A 26 -6.98 21.31 9.66
C ASP A 26 -5.64 20.96 8.97
N PRO A 27 -5.58 20.92 7.63
CA PRO A 27 -4.34 20.61 6.91
C PRO A 27 -3.20 21.62 7.15
N TYR A 28 -3.49 22.84 7.58
CA TYR A 28 -2.47 23.84 7.91
C TYR A 28 -1.79 23.54 9.26
N GLN A 29 -2.44 22.79 10.16
CA GLN A 29 -1.90 22.40 11.45
C GLN A 29 -1.12 21.08 11.42
N TYR A 30 -1.18 20.30 10.34
CA TYR A 30 -0.48 19.01 10.26
C TYR A 30 1.02 19.12 10.58
N GLN A 31 1.67 20.22 10.18
CA GLN A 31 3.10 20.42 10.46
C GLN A 31 3.40 20.60 11.96
N LEU A 32 2.46 21.10 12.75
CA LEU A 32 2.62 21.26 14.21
C LEU A 32 2.73 19.90 14.88
N VAL A 33 1.86 18.97 14.51
CA VAL A 33 1.91 17.57 14.97
C VAL A 33 3.23 16.92 14.56
N MET A 34 3.63 17.11 13.31
CA MET A 34 4.78 16.42 12.71
C MET A 34 6.14 16.86 13.27
N LYS A 35 6.26 18.08 13.78
CA LYS A 35 7.50 18.63 14.33
C LYS A 35 7.59 18.53 15.85
N ASN A 36 6.52 18.13 16.53
CA ASN A 36 6.48 18.09 17.98
C ASN A 36 7.21 16.86 18.52
N GLN A 37 8.28 17.06 19.28
CA GLN A 37 9.12 15.98 19.83
C GLN A 37 8.40 15.13 20.89
N LYS A 38 7.35 15.66 21.52
CA LYS A 38 6.50 14.92 22.47
C LYS A 38 5.56 13.92 21.78
N LEU A 39 5.46 13.97 20.45
CA LEU A 39 4.59 13.11 19.64
C LEU A 39 5.43 12.05 18.89
N SER A 40 5.42 10.81 19.38
CA SER A 40 6.25 9.72 18.85
C SER A 40 5.52 8.86 17.83
N PHE A 41 6.08 8.74 16.62
CA PHE A 41 5.70 7.66 15.70
C PHE A 41 6.34 6.32 16.11
N ARG A 42 7.60 6.35 16.58
CA ARG A 42 8.38 5.17 16.95
C ARG A 42 7.71 4.35 18.05
N MET A 43 7.19 5.00 19.09
CA MET A 43 6.49 4.31 20.17
C MET A 43 5.19 3.65 19.69
N PHE A 44 4.47 4.35 18.81
CA PHE A 44 3.27 3.80 18.18
C PHE A 44 3.60 2.58 17.31
N SER A 45 4.60 2.67 16.42
CA SER A 45 4.98 1.56 15.54
C SER A 45 5.51 0.34 16.31
N LYS A 46 6.33 0.53 17.35
CA LYS A 46 6.80 -0.55 18.24
C LYS A 46 5.63 -1.31 18.87
N ASN A 47 4.59 -0.62 19.34
CA ASN A 47 3.40 -1.26 19.90
C ASN A 47 2.66 -2.13 18.87
N ILE A 48 2.57 -1.68 17.61
CA ILE A 48 2.00 -2.48 16.52
C ILE A 48 2.84 -3.74 16.29
N LEU A 49 4.16 -3.58 16.13
CA LEU A 49 5.08 -4.67 15.84
C LEU A 49 5.04 -5.75 16.94
N LYS A 50 4.97 -5.34 18.20
CA LYS A 50 4.77 -6.24 19.34
C LYS A 50 3.44 -6.97 19.29
N LYS A 51 2.32 -6.24 19.19
CA LYS A 51 0.98 -6.82 19.32
C LYS A 51 0.59 -7.69 18.14
N VAL A 52 0.84 -7.20 16.93
CA VAL A 52 0.32 -7.80 15.70
C VAL A 52 1.27 -8.84 15.13
N PHE A 53 2.59 -8.65 15.29
CA PHE A 53 3.59 -9.53 14.68
C PHE A 53 4.38 -10.34 15.70
N SER A 54 4.21 -10.10 17.00
CA SER A 54 4.96 -10.76 18.08
C SER A 54 6.46 -10.42 18.12
N ILE A 55 6.83 -9.21 17.69
CA ILE A 55 8.22 -8.72 17.74
C ILE A 55 8.44 -8.00 19.07
N GLN A 56 9.08 -8.65 20.04
CA GLN A 56 9.26 -8.08 21.38
C GLN A 56 10.55 -7.26 21.49
N LYS A 57 11.64 -7.69 20.85
CA LYS A 57 12.96 -7.07 21.08
C LYS A 57 13.00 -5.58 20.73
N LEU A 58 12.25 -5.16 19.71
CA LEU A 58 12.16 -3.75 19.32
C LEU A 58 11.57 -2.84 20.40
N MET A 59 10.91 -3.38 21.44
CA MET A 59 10.46 -2.56 22.57
C MET A 59 11.63 -1.98 23.37
N THR A 60 12.74 -2.71 23.46
CA THR A 60 13.90 -2.38 24.32
C THR A 60 15.17 -2.10 23.53
N ASP A 61 15.27 -2.56 22.29
CA ASP A 61 16.45 -2.45 21.45
C ASP A 61 16.24 -1.37 20.38
N ASP A 62 16.71 -0.17 20.67
CA ASP A 62 16.59 0.97 19.77
C ASP A 62 17.60 0.91 18.61
N ASP A 63 18.80 0.35 18.84
CA ASP A 63 19.82 0.21 17.81
C ASP A 63 19.39 -0.76 16.70
N LEU A 64 18.81 -1.91 17.07
CA LEU A 64 18.20 -2.84 16.11
C LEU A 64 17.12 -2.14 15.27
N ASN A 65 16.28 -1.33 15.92
CA ASN A 65 15.21 -0.62 15.20
C ASN A 65 15.77 0.36 14.19
N ASP A 66 16.82 1.11 14.55
CA ASP A 66 17.45 2.10 13.69
C ASP A 66 18.20 1.45 12.52
N GLU A 67 18.95 0.35 12.76
CA GLU A 67 19.57 -0.44 11.67
C GLU A 67 18.52 -1.00 10.71
N LEU A 68 17.39 -1.52 11.20
CA LEU A 68 16.31 -2.02 10.35
C LEU A 68 15.63 -0.90 9.53
N HIS A 69 15.55 0.31 10.08
CA HIS A 69 15.04 1.48 9.35
C HIS A 69 16.00 1.93 8.25
N ASP A 70 17.32 1.76 8.45
CA ASP A 70 18.32 2.07 7.43
C ASP A 70 18.18 1.19 6.17
N CYS A 71 17.72 -0.05 6.30
CA CYS A 71 17.43 -0.91 5.16
C CYS A 71 16.42 -0.28 4.18
N TYR A 72 15.51 0.57 4.66
CA TYR A 72 14.51 1.21 3.81
C TYR A 72 15.10 2.23 2.82
N LYS A 73 16.38 2.61 2.97
CA LYS A 73 17.12 3.37 1.95
C LYS A 73 17.26 2.57 0.65
N LEU A 74 17.27 1.24 0.72
CA LEU A 74 17.34 0.33 -0.43
C LEU A 74 16.00 0.22 -1.20
N LEU A 75 14.91 0.81 -0.69
CA LEU A 75 13.63 0.94 -1.40
C LEU A 75 13.57 2.22 -2.25
N GLN A 76 14.70 2.88 -2.45
CA GLN A 76 14.83 4.18 -3.10
C GLN A 76 16.13 4.22 -3.94
N GLY A 77 16.32 5.27 -4.73
CA GLY A 77 17.54 5.46 -5.52
C GLY A 77 17.85 4.29 -6.46
N LYS A 78 19.12 3.91 -6.57
CA LYS A 78 19.59 2.85 -7.50
C LYS A 78 19.09 1.45 -7.13
N SER A 79 19.00 1.13 -5.84
CA SER A 79 18.47 -0.18 -5.39
C SER A 79 17.00 -0.37 -5.75
N LEU A 80 16.23 0.73 -5.82
CA LEU A 80 14.88 0.68 -6.37
C LEU A 80 14.86 0.29 -7.85
N ASP A 81 15.80 0.75 -8.65
CA ASP A 81 15.84 0.42 -10.09
C ASP A 81 16.07 -1.09 -10.29
N LEU A 82 16.90 -1.72 -9.44
CA LEU A 82 17.08 -3.18 -9.42
C LEU A 82 15.82 -3.93 -9.00
N LEU A 83 15.12 -3.43 -7.96
CA LEU A 83 13.83 -3.99 -7.55
C LEU A 83 12.79 -3.90 -8.66
N MET A 84 12.75 -2.78 -9.40
CA MET A 84 11.83 -2.60 -10.53
C MET A 84 12.13 -3.55 -11.68
N GLU A 85 13.40 -3.85 -11.94
CA GLU A 85 13.78 -4.86 -12.92
C GLU A 85 13.28 -6.25 -12.50
N ASN A 86 13.43 -6.59 -11.21
CA ASN A 86 12.87 -7.84 -10.67
C ASN A 86 11.34 -7.89 -10.82
N VAL A 87 10.63 -6.78 -10.59
CA VAL A 87 9.17 -6.71 -10.84
C VAL A 87 8.85 -7.00 -12.30
N THR A 88 9.55 -6.37 -13.25
CA THR A 88 9.36 -6.61 -14.69
C THR A 88 9.54 -8.09 -15.04
N GLN A 89 10.62 -8.72 -14.55
CA GLN A 89 10.90 -10.13 -14.80
C GLN A 89 9.87 -11.07 -14.17
N ASN A 90 9.36 -10.72 -12.98
CA ASN A 90 8.31 -11.49 -12.32
C ASN A 90 6.97 -11.37 -13.03
N LEU A 91 6.62 -10.17 -13.52
CA LEU A 91 5.44 -9.96 -14.36
C LEU A 91 5.54 -10.72 -15.67
N HIS A 92 6.72 -10.72 -16.31
CA HIS A 92 6.98 -11.54 -17.50
C HIS A 92 6.66 -13.02 -17.22
N GLN A 93 7.20 -13.59 -16.14
CA GLN A 93 6.95 -15.00 -15.78
C GLN A 93 5.46 -15.31 -15.52
N VAL A 94 4.72 -14.36 -14.93
CA VAL A 94 3.29 -14.53 -14.63
C VAL A 94 2.43 -14.42 -15.88
N PHE A 95 2.74 -13.49 -16.79
CA PHE A 95 1.86 -13.14 -17.91
C PHE A 95 2.26 -13.77 -19.24
N GLU A 96 3.54 -14.04 -19.51
CA GLU A 96 3.99 -14.65 -20.77
C GLU A 96 3.23 -15.95 -21.10
N PRO A 97 3.04 -16.92 -20.17
CA PRO A 97 2.28 -18.13 -20.49
C PRO A 97 0.80 -17.86 -20.81
N LYS A 98 0.24 -16.74 -20.35
CA LYS A 98 -1.15 -16.34 -20.63
C LYS A 98 -1.29 -15.76 -22.04
N LEU A 99 -0.28 -15.04 -22.52
CA LEU A 99 -0.26 -14.45 -23.87
C LEU A 99 -0.40 -15.51 -24.97
N PHE A 100 0.10 -16.73 -24.74
CA PHE A 100 0.00 -17.84 -25.70
C PHE A 100 -1.27 -18.70 -25.57
N LYS A 101 -2.03 -18.56 -24.48
CA LYS A 101 -3.17 -19.44 -24.16
C LYS A 101 -4.54 -18.82 -24.42
N THR A 102 -4.66 -17.49 -24.39
CA THR A 102 -5.96 -16.84 -24.12
C THR A 102 -6.42 -15.87 -25.22
N THR A 103 -6.97 -16.38 -26.31
CA THR A 103 -7.76 -15.56 -27.26
C THR A 103 -9.23 -15.43 -26.85
N ASN A 104 -9.72 -16.34 -26.00
CA ASN A 104 -11.07 -16.32 -25.45
C ASN A 104 -11.13 -15.51 -24.15
N TRP A 105 -12.32 -14.99 -23.83
CA TRP A 105 -12.60 -14.36 -22.55
C TRP A 105 -12.48 -15.36 -21.40
N GLU A 106 -11.62 -15.04 -20.42
CA GLU A 106 -11.56 -15.71 -19.14
C GLU A 106 -12.30 -14.88 -18.09
N MET A 107 -13.11 -15.54 -17.27
CA MET A 107 -13.82 -14.92 -16.15
C MET A 107 -13.00 -15.09 -14.87
N ALA A 108 -12.87 -14.01 -14.09
CA ALA A 108 -12.24 -14.06 -12.79
C ALA A 108 -12.87 -13.02 -11.85
N TYR A 109 -12.60 -13.17 -10.56
CA TYR A 109 -12.90 -12.13 -9.59
C TYR A 109 -11.72 -11.17 -9.45
N LEU A 110 -11.97 -9.86 -9.48
CA LEU A 110 -10.95 -8.82 -9.64
C LEU A 110 -10.01 -8.71 -8.44
N LEU A 111 -10.52 -8.70 -7.20
CA LEU A 111 -9.69 -8.68 -6.00
C LEU A 111 -8.91 -9.99 -5.87
N THR A 112 -9.54 -11.13 -6.20
CA THR A 112 -8.86 -12.42 -6.26
C THR A 112 -7.73 -12.44 -7.30
N PHE A 113 -7.93 -11.81 -8.45
CA PHE A 113 -6.92 -11.66 -9.49
C PHE A 113 -5.77 -10.75 -9.01
N CYS A 114 -6.08 -9.54 -8.53
CA CYS A 114 -5.10 -8.58 -8.02
C CYS A 114 -4.28 -9.17 -6.87
N SER A 115 -4.95 -9.83 -5.90
CA SER A 115 -4.28 -10.45 -4.76
C SER A 115 -3.36 -11.58 -5.17
N SER A 116 -3.73 -12.38 -6.16
CA SER A 116 -2.88 -13.47 -6.65
C SER A 116 -1.65 -12.95 -7.36
N VAL A 117 -1.82 -11.98 -8.28
CA VAL A 117 -0.70 -11.41 -9.04
C VAL A 117 0.24 -10.65 -8.13
N ILE A 118 -0.26 -9.65 -7.40
CA ILE A 118 0.57 -8.79 -6.54
C ILE A 118 1.26 -9.60 -5.45
N PHE A 119 0.58 -10.52 -4.77
CA PHE A 119 1.23 -11.29 -3.70
C PHE A 119 2.38 -12.14 -4.25
N GLU A 120 2.18 -12.81 -5.39
CA GLU A 120 3.23 -13.62 -6.04
C GLU A 120 4.39 -12.76 -6.54
N THR A 121 4.11 -11.64 -7.23
CA THR A 121 5.14 -10.76 -7.79
C THR A 121 5.91 -10.04 -6.70
N THR A 122 5.23 -9.45 -5.71
CA THR A 122 5.88 -8.76 -4.60
C THR A 122 6.75 -9.72 -3.79
N PHE A 123 6.22 -10.91 -3.45
CA PHE A 123 7.01 -11.92 -2.73
C PHE A 123 8.25 -12.31 -3.52
N ALA A 124 8.10 -12.62 -4.81
CA ALA A 124 9.22 -13.01 -5.66
C ALA A 124 10.25 -11.90 -5.87
N THR A 125 9.81 -10.64 -5.92
CA THR A 125 10.67 -9.46 -6.08
C THR A 125 11.51 -9.21 -4.83
N ILE A 126 10.91 -9.38 -3.65
CA ILE A 126 11.54 -9.05 -2.37
C ILE A 126 12.36 -10.22 -1.83
N TYR A 127 11.78 -11.42 -1.81
CA TYR A 127 12.37 -12.62 -1.22
C TYR A 127 13.03 -13.54 -2.25
N GLY A 128 12.82 -13.33 -3.55
CA GLY A 128 13.40 -14.18 -4.59
C GLY A 128 12.56 -15.43 -4.90
N LYS A 129 13.21 -16.43 -5.51
CA LYS A 129 12.55 -17.61 -6.09
C LYS A 129 13.07 -18.90 -5.45
N SER A 130 12.15 -19.80 -5.14
CA SER A 130 12.47 -21.18 -4.72
C SER A 130 12.57 -22.11 -5.94
N ALA A 131 13.31 -23.22 -5.82
CA ALA A 131 13.51 -24.20 -6.89
C ALA A 131 12.19 -24.90 -7.29
N ALA A 132 11.68 -24.50 -8.46
CA ALA A 132 10.67 -25.02 -9.41
C ALA A 132 9.56 -26.06 -9.06
N GLY A 133 9.55 -26.79 -7.95
CA GLY A 133 8.53 -27.83 -7.67
C GLY A 133 7.38 -27.36 -6.78
N ASP A 134 7.70 -26.99 -5.53
CA ASP A 134 6.71 -26.69 -4.47
C ASP A 134 6.34 -25.19 -4.37
N ARG A 135 6.90 -24.34 -5.25
CA ARG A 135 6.80 -22.87 -5.13
C ARG A 135 5.37 -22.34 -5.23
N LYS A 136 4.59 -22.82 -6.19
CA LYS A 136 3.24 -22.28 -6.44
C LYS A 136 2.28 -22.67 -5.31
N GLU A 137 2.41 -23.88 -4.81
CA GLU A 137 1.63 -24.37 -3.67
C GLU A 137 2.01 -23.59 -2.40
N PHE A 138 3.31 -23.45 -2.11
CA PHE A 138 3.80 -22.66 -0.98
C PHE A 138 3.31 -21.20 -1.01
N ILE A 139 3.47 -20.49 -2.13
CA ILE A 139 3.03 -19.09 -2.24
C ILE A 139 1.51 -19.00 -2.10
N THR A 140 0.75 -19.96 -2.66
CA THR A 140 -0.71 -19.99 -2.54
C THR A 140 -1.15 -20.22 -1.09
N GLU A 141 -0.53 -21.16 -0.39
CA GLU A 141 -0.79 -21.43 1.02
C GLU A 141 -0.44 -20.21 1.90
N LEU A 142 0.76 -19.64 1.69
CA LEU A 142 1.22 -18.45 2.40
C LEU A 142 0.25 -17.28 2.19
N LYS A 143 -0.20 -17.04 0.95
CA LYS A 143 -1.19 -16.02 0.60
C LYS A 143 -2.52 -16.26 1.31
N ASN A 144 -3.04 -17.48 1.27
CA ASN A 144 -4.33 -17.81 1.88
C ASN A 144 -4.31 -17.60 3.39
N ASP A 145 -3.24 -18.01 4.06
CA ASP A 145 -3.08 -17.80 5.49
C ASP A 145 -2.79 -16.32 5.82
N PHE A 146 -2.07 -15.61 4.95
CA PHE A 146 -1.86 -14.17 5.05
C PHE A 146 -3.20 -13.41 5.09
N PHE A 147 -4.12 -13.69 4.17
CA PHE A 147 -5.43 -13.02 4.17
C PHE A 147 -6.29 -13.33 5.39
N LYS A 148 -6.23 -14.56 5.91
CA LYS A 148 -6.94 -14.91 7.16
C LYS A 148 -6.35 -14.16 8.36
N PHE A 149 -5.03 -13.99 8.40
CA PHE A 149 -4.35 -13.18 9.42
C PHE A 149 -4.73 -11.70 9.28
N ASP A 150 -4.65 -11.17 8.07
CA ASP A 150 -4.89 -9.77 7.74
C ASP A 150 -6.35 -9.35 7.98
N ALA A 151 -7.32 -10.26 7.77
CA ALA A 151 -8.72 -10.05 8.12
C ALA A 151 -8.96 -9.83 9.64
N LYS A 152 -7.98 -10.16 10.48
CA LYS A 152 -8.02 -9.95 11.93
C LYS A 152 -7.10 -8.82 12.41
N PHE A 153 -6.44 -8.10 11.50
CA PHE A 153 -5.42 -7.11 11.82
C PHE A 153 -5.88 -6.05 12.83
N ILE A 154 -7.05 -5.44 12.63
CA ILE A 154 -7.58 -4.40 13.54
C ILE A 154 -7.86 -4.96 14.94
N TYR A 155 -8.37 -6.19 15.03
CA TYR A 155 -8.60 -6.84 16.31
C TYR A 155 -7.28 -7.18 17.01
N LEU A 156 -6.26 -7.60 16.28
CA LEU A 156 -4.90 -7.82 16.82
C LEU A 156 -4.24 -6.53 17.32
N LEU A 157 -4.53 -5.41 16.67
CA LEU A 157 -4.03 -4.09 17.08
C LEU A 157 -4.72 -3.57 18.36
N SER A 158 -5.96 -4.00 18.60
CA SER A 158 -6.75 -3.62 19.77
C SER A 158 -6.18 -4.19 21.08
N ASP A 159 -6.88 -3.96 22.20
CA ASP A 159 -6.54 -4.57 23.49
C ASP A 159 -7.27 -5.92 23.72
N ILE A 160 -7.88 -6.51 22.68
CA ILE A 160 -8.51 -7.84 22.74
C ILE A 160 -7.41 -8.93 22.78
N PRO A 161 -7.43 -9.85 23.77
CA PRO A 161 -6.51 -10.98 23.81
C PRO A 161 -6.59 -11.84 22.54
N ILE A 162 -5.43 -12.19 21.97
CA ILE A 162 -5.35 -12.95 20.71
C ILE A 162 -6.00 -14.34 20.82
N GLU A 163 -6.05 -14.91 22.02
CA GLU A 163 -6.72 -16.17 22.33
C GLU A 163 -8.22 -16.15 22.05
N LEU A 164 -8.85 -14.96 22.07
CA LEU A 164 -10.27 -14.79 21.80
C LEU A 164 -10.57 -14.58 20.31
N LEU A 165 -9.54 -14.45 19.47
CA LEU A 165 -9.67 -14.13 18.04
C LEU A 165 -9.68 -15.39 17.15
N GLY A 166 -10.22 -16.49 17.67
CA GLY A 166 -10.32 -17.76 16.97
C GLY A 166 -8.96 -18.40 16.68
N ASN A 167 -8.75 -18.87 15.45
CA ASN A 167 -7.52 -19.56 15.05
C ASN A 167 -6.39 -18.61 14.59
N VAL A 168 -6.57 -17.29 14.69
CA VAL A 168 -5.59 -16.31 14.18
C VAL A 168 -4.21 -16.48 14.82
N LYS A 169 -4.14 -16.85 16.11
CA LYS A 169 -2.87 -17.13 16.80
C LYS A 169 -2.10 -18.28 16.14
N SER A 170 -2.81 -19.33 15.74
CA SER A 170 -2.21 -20.48 15.05
C SER A 170 -1.75 -20.09 13.64
N ILE A 171 -2.56 -19.31 12.93
CA ILE A 171 -2.23 -18.81 11.59
C ILE A 171 -1.01 -17.90 11.63
N GLN A 172 -0.98 -16.91 12.54
CA GLN A 172 0.17 -16.03 12.75
C GLN A 172 1.44 -16.85 13.02
N LYS A 173 1.36 -17.83 13.93
CA LYS A 173 2.52 -18.70 14.21
C LYS A 173 2.96 -19.50 12.99
N LYS A 174 2.02 -20.02 12.20
CA LYS A 174 2.32 -20.76 10.97
C LYS A 174 3.01 -19.86 9.93
N LEU A 175 2.49 -18.65 9.71
CA LEU A 175 3.11 -17.65 8.83
C LEU A 175 4.53 -17.29 9.27
N ILE A 176 4.74 -17.05 10.57
CA ILE A 176 6.07 -16.76 11.11
C ILE A 176 7.01 -17.95 10.88
N ARG A 177 6.56 -19.19 11.10
CA ARG A 177 7.37 -20.39 10.83
C ARG A 177 7.83 -20.45 9.38
N HIS A 178 6.93 -20.19 8.41
CA HIS A 178 7.29 -20.19 6.99
C HIS A 178 8.33 -19.14 6.59
N LEU A 179 8.53 -18.11 7.43
CA LEU A 179 9.41 -16.99 7.15
C LEU A 179 10.65 -16.96 8.07
N THR A 180 10.96 -18.03 8.79
CA THR A 180 12.21 -18.15 9.57
C THR A 180 13.43 -18.23 8.66
N SER A 181 14.62 -17.92 9.21
CA SER A 181 15.90 -18.03 8.49
C SER A 181 16.09 -19.41 7.84
N GLU A 182 15.77 -20.48 8.56
CA GLU A 182 15.86 -21.87 8.06
C GLU A 182 15.03 -22.10 6.80
N ASN A 183 13.78 -21.62 6.79
CA ASN A 183 12.89 -21.83 5.66
C ASN A 183 13.21 -20.89 4.50
N LEU A 184 13.60 -19.65 4.80
CA LEU A 184 13.99 -18.67 3.78
C LEU A 184 15.35 -18.99 3.14
N ALA A 185 16.25 -19.71 3.82
CA ALA A 185 17.56 -20.09 3.28
C ALA A 185 17.46 -20.94 1.99
N ASN A 186 16.32 -21.60 1.76
CA ASN A 186 16.05 -22.35 0.53
C ASN A 186 15.60 -21.48 -0.65
N ILE A 187 15.41 -20.17 -0.43
CA ILE A 187 15.00 -19.22 -1.46
C ILE A 187 16.23 -18.48 -1.96
N GLN A 188 16.45 -18.48 -3.28
CA GLN A 188 17.56 -17.78 -3.91
C GLN A 188 17.11 -16.44 -4.50
N GLY A 189 18.05 -15.50 -4.63
CA GLY A 189 17.79 -14.21 -5.28
C GLY A 189 17.03 -13.23 -4.40
N TRP A 190 17.33 -13.20 -3.10
CA TRP A 190 16.82 -12.17 -2.20
C TRP A 190 17.17 -10.78 -2.71
N SER A 191 16.25 -9.83 -2.57
CA SER A 191 16.58 -8.43 -2.83
C SER A 191 17.61 -7.89 -1.83
N GLU A 192 18.33 -6.83 -2.21
CA GLU A 192 19.32 -6.18 -1.32
C GLU A 192 18.70 -5.78 0.03
N VAL A 193 17.44 -5.31 0.02
CA VAL A 193 16.73 -4.94 1.25
C VAL A 193 16.47 -6.15 2.15
N VAL A 194 16.19 -7.34 1.61
CA VAL A 194 16.02 -8.55 2.42
C VAL A 194 17.35 -9.09 2.91
N GLN A 195 18.38 -9.09 2.06
CA GLN A 195 19.73 -9.51 2.46
C GLN A 195 20.24 -8.69 3.63
N MET A 196 20.24 -7.35 3.50
CA MET A 196 20.68 -6.46 4.58
C MET A 196 19.83 -6.63 5.85
N ARG A 197 18.52 -6.82 5.71
CA ARG A 197 17.63 -7.07 6.87
C ARG A 197 17.97 -8.38 7.55
N GLN A 198 18.19 -9.46 6.81
CA GLN A 198 18.59 -10.74 7.38
C GLN A 198 19.92 -10.60 8.13
N ASP A 199 20.93 -10.00 7.50
CA ASP A 199 22.25 -9.81 8.11
C ASP A 199 22.16 -9.03 9.43
N ILE A 200 21.34 -7.99 9.47
CA ILE A 200 21.06 -7.24 10.71
C ILE A 200 20.38 -8.15 11.73
N LEU A 201 19.30 -8.85 11.35
CA LEU A 201 18.59 -9.73 12.28
C LEU A 201 19.52 -10.80 12.88
N GLU A 202 20.43 -11.38 12.10
CA GLU A 202 21.38 -12.39 12.58
C GLU A 202 22.47 -11.83 13.52
N LYS A 203 22.71 -10.52 13.54
CA LYS A 203 23.55 -9.90 14.58
C LYS A 203 22.86 -9.88 15.95
N TYR A 204 21.54 -9.70 15.96
CA TYR A 204 20.76 -9.48 17.18
C TYR A 204 20.00 -10.73 17.64
N TYR A 205 19.81 -11.72 16.78
CA TYR A 205 19.10 -12.95 17.07
C TYR A 205 19.94 -14.16 16.68
N THR A 206 19.68 -15.29 17.32
CA THR A 206 20.20 -16.57 16.87
C THR A 206 19.42 -17.03 15.63
N PHE A 207 20.05 -17.82 14.76
CA PHE A 207 19.43 -18.31 13.52
C PHE A 207 18.09 -19.04 13.73
N LYS A 208 17.88 -19.64 14.91
CA LYS A 208 16.66 -20.38 15.26
C LYS A 208 15.58 -19.53 15.92
N ASP A 209 15.84 -18.24 16.14
CA ASP A 209 14.89 -17.36 16.82
C ASP A 209 13.65 -17.11 15.96
N PHE A 210 12.50 -17.36 16.59
CA PHE A 210 11.20 -17.23 15.98
C PHE A 210 10.89 -15.78 15.56
N GLU A 211 11.46 -14.79 16.25
CA GLU A 211 11.23 -13.37 15.94
C GLU A 211 11.80 -12.95 14.59
N ILE A 212 12.81 -13.64 14.02
CA ILE A 212 13.29 -13.34 12.66
C ILE A 212 12.15 -13.50 11.65
N GLY A 213 11.40 -14.60 11.74
CA GLY A 213 10.23 -14.81 10.90
C GLY A 213 9.10 -13.81 11.17
N ALA A 214 9.00 -13.29 12.39
CA ALA A 214 8.04 -12.24 12.74
C ALA A 214 8.39 -10.91 12.05
N HIS A 215 9.67 -10.55 11.99
CA HIS A 215 10.14 -9.38 11.23
C HIS A 215 9.85 -9.52 9.74
N HIS A 216 10.04 -10.70 9.16
CA HIS A 216 9.71 -10.95 7.76
C HIS A 216 8.19 -10.96 7.52
N LEU A 217 7.38 -11.50 8.43
CA LEU A 217 5.92 -11.39 8.32
C LEU A 217 5.45 -9.93 8.33
N GLY A 218 5.99 -9.12 9.24
CA GLY A 218 5.70 -7.68 9.29
C GLY A 218 6.11 -6.95 8.02
N PHE A 219 7.28 -7.29 7.46
CA PHE A 219 7.77 -6.70 6.22
C PHE A 219 6.94 -7.10 4.99
N LEU A 220 6.59 -8.38 4.88
CA LEU A 220 5.70 -8.89 3.83
C LEU A 220 4.30 -8.27 3.93
N TRP A 221 3.75 -8.14 5.14
CA TRP A 221 2.48 -7.46 5.34
C TRP A 221 2.52 -6.02 4.86
N ALA A 222 3.58 -5.29 5.23
CA ALA A 222 3.75 -3.90 4.81
C ALA A 222 3.88 -3.74 3.28
N SER A 223 4.40 -4.74 2.56
CA SER A 223 4.60 -4.68 1.11
C SER A 223 3.35 -4.98 0.29
N VAL A 224 2.39 -5.79 0.81
CA VAL A 224 1.22 -6.23 0.02
C VAL A 224 -0.13 -5.71 0.52
N ALA A 225 -0.29 -5.45 1.83
CA ALA A 225 -1.61 -5.19 2.43
C ALA A 225 -2.31 -3.92 1.91
N ASN A 226 -1.55 -2.95 1.37
CA ASN A 226 -2.10 -1.74 0.74
C ASN A 226 -2.00 -1.76 -0.79
N THR A 227 -0.99 -2.45 -1.34
CA THR A 227 -0.77 -2.54 -2.80
C THR A 227 -1.90 -3.29 -3.48
N ILE A 228 -2.36 -4.40 -2.87
CA ILE A 228 -3.46 -5.22 -3.40
C ILE A 228 -4.77 -4.43 -3.55
N PRO A 229 -5.32 -3.81 -2.50
CA PRO A 229 -6.56 -3.03 -2.63
C PRO A 229 -6.36 -1.78 -3.51
N THR A 230 -5.17 -1.17 -3.54
CA THR A 230 -4.90 -0.05 -4.47
C THR A 230 -4.99 -0.51 -5.92
N MET A 231 -4.40 -1.66 -6.26
CA MET A 231 -4.49 -2.23 -7.60
C MET A 231 -5.94 -2.55 -7.97
N PHE A 232 -6.68 -3.18 -7.06
CA PHE A 232 -8.11 -3.47 -7.24
C PHE A 232 -8.89 -2.20 -7.57
N TRP A 233 -8.80 -1.16 -6.74
CA TRP A 233 -9.57 0.07 -6.92
C TRP A 233 -9.17 0.80 -8.20
N THR A 234 -7.88 0.82 -8.53
CA THR A 234 -7.42 1.45 -9.78
C THR A 234 -8.02 0.75 -11.00
N ILE A 235 -7.94 -0.58 -11.09
CA ILE A 235 -8.58 -1.31 -12.21
C ILE A 235 -10.09 -1.11 -12.18
N TYR A 236 -10.73 -1.25 -11.01
CA TYR A 236 -12.17 -1.10 -10.87
C TYR A 236 -12.68 0.22 -11.43
N TYR A 237 -12.07 1.34 -11.02
CA TYR A 237 -12.44 2.65 -11.52
C TYR A 237 -12.15 2.80 -13.01
N LEU A 238 -10.99 2.34 -13.49
CA LEU A 238 -10.68 2.40 -14.93
C LEU A 238 -11.68 1.63 -15.80
N LEU A 239 -12.10 0.43 -15.38
CA LEU A 239 -13.10 -0.35 -16.12
C LEU A 239 -14.51 0.29 -16.12
N ARG A 240 -14.78 1.17 -15.15
CA ARG A 240 -16.01 1.97 -15.08
C ARG A 240 -15.93 3.28 -15.86
N HIS A 241 -14.75 3.68 -16.33
CA HIS A 241 -14.48 4.93 -17.03
C HIS A 241 -13.74 4.65 -18.36
N PRO A 242 -14.45 4.20 -19.41
CA PRO A 242 -13.83 3.86 -20.69
C PRO A 242 -12.99 4.99 -21.31
N GLU A 243 -13.35 6.25 -21.06
CA GLU A 243 -12.60 7.43 -21.45
C GLU A 243 -11.23 7.50 -20.78
N ALA A 244 -11.13 7.15 -19.49
CA ALA A 244 -9.86 7.06 -18.79
C ALA A 244 -9.00 5.94 -19.40
N MET A 245 -9.60 4.78 -19.67
CA MET A 245 -8.92 3.65 -20.31
C MET A 245 -8.34 4.01 -21.69
N ALA A 246 -9.07 4.80 -22.49
CA ALA A 246 -8.59 5.26 -23.79
C ALA A 246 -7.36 6.16 -23.64
N VAL A 247 -7.42 7.19 -22.78
CA VAL A 247 -6.31 8.12 -22.56
C VAL A 247 -5.07 7.42 -22.02
N LEU A 248 -5.23 6.50 -21.06
CA LEU A 248 -4.11 5.75 -20.49
C LEU A 248 -3.49 4.78 -21.51
N ARG A 249 -4.31 4.14 -22.35
CA ARG A 249 -3.80 3.28 -23.43
C ARG A 249 -3.00 4.08 -24.44
N ASP A 250 -3.49 5.26 -24.84
CA ASP A 250 -2.77 6.14 -25.75
C ASP A 250 -1.45 6.65 -25.13
N GLU A 251 -1.45 7.03 -23.84
CA GLU A 251 -0.24 7.42 -23.10
C GLU A 251 0.82 6.30 -23.10
N ILE A 252 0.39 5.06 -22.82
CA ILE A 252 1.26 3.88 -22.80
C ILE A 252 1.76 3.53 -24.20
N ASP A 253 0.88 3.52 -25.20
CA ASP A 253 1.23 3.20 -26.59
C ASP A 253 2.26 4.20 -27.15
N HIS A 254 2.11 5.50 -26.84
CA HIS A 254 3.10 6.51 -27.20
C HIS A 254 4.46 6.26 -26.55
N LEU A 255 4.50 5.90 -25.26
CA LEU A 255 5.74 5.56 -24.57
C LEU A 255 6.42 4.35 -25.22
N LEU A 256 5.68 3.26 -25.45
CA LEU A 256 6.21 2.04 -26.04
C LEU A 256 6.75 2.28 -27.46
N GLN A 257 6.03 3.05 -28.29
CA GLN A 257 6.49 3.43 -29.64
C GLN A 257 7.77 4.27 -29.58
N SER A 258 7.82 5.27 -28.68
CA SER A 258 8.99 6.16 -28.54
C SER A 258 10.26 5.42 -28.10
N THR A 259 10.10 4.27 -27.45
CA THR A 259 11.20 3.44 -26.93
C THR A 259 11.49 2.23 -27.83
N GLY A 260 10.86 2.15 -29.01
CA GLY A 260 11.07 1.06 -29.97
C GLY A 260 10.47 -0.28 -29.53
N GLN A 261 9.65 -0.30 -28.48
CA GLN A 261 8.99 -1.50 -27.98
C GLN A 261 7.74 -1.76 -28.84
N LYS A 262 7.87 -2.69 -29.79
CA LYS A 262 6.74 -3.10 -30.65
C LYS A 262 5.84 -4.08 -29.91
N GLN A 263 4.53 -3.91 -30.08
CA GLN A 263 3.54 -4.94 -29.75
C GLN A 263 3.79 -6.13 -30.71
N GLY A 264 4.29 -7.24 -30.18
CA GLY A 264 4.62 -8.45 -30.94
C GLY A 264 4.01 -9.71 -30.32
N SER A 265 4.32 -10.88 -30.87
CA SER A 265 3.93 -12.18 -30.29
C SER A 265 4.87 -12.53 -29.14
N GLY A 266 4.58 -12.01 -27.94
CA GLY A 266 5.35 -12.29 -26.73
C GLY A 266 5.39 -11.10 -25.78
N PHE A 267 5.96 -11.32 -24.59
CA PHE A 267 6.15 -10.26 -23.61
C PHE A 267 7.43 -9.48 -23.93
N SER A 268 7.29 -8.26 -24.42
CA SER A 268 8.42 -7.38 -24.82
C SER A 268 8.53 -6.10 -23.99
N ILE A 269 7.73 -5.97 -22.91
CA ILE A 269 7.69 -4.74 -22.11
C ILE A 269 8.90 -4.70 -21.15
N HIS A 270 9.72 -3.67 -21.30
CA HIS A 270 10.76 -3.30 -20.35
C HIS A 270 10.74 -1.78 -20.19
N ILE A 271 10.36 -1.30 -19.00
CA ILE A 271 10.15 0.13 -18.75
C ILE A 271 11.03 0.56 -17.59
N THR A 272 11.86 1.57 -17.85
CA THR A 272 12.72 2.18 -16.83
C THR A 272 11.90 3.05 -15.88
N ARG A 273 12.49 3.40 -14.74
CA ARG A 273 11.85 4.31 -13.79
C ARG A 273 11.50 5.67 -14.37
N GLU A 274 12.40 6.27 -15.14
CA GLU A 274 12.17 7.56 -15.79
C GLU A 274 11.00 7.49 -16.79
N GLN A 275 10.88 6.37 -17.51
CA GLN A 275 9.78 6.12 -18.43
C GLN A 275 8.46 5.88 -17.69
N LEU A 276 8.44 5.24 -16.52
CA LEU A 276 7.23 5.17 -15.70
C LEU A 276 6.85 6.53 -15.10
N ASP A 277 7.83 7.36 -14.75
CA ASP A 277 7.61 8.70 -14.19
C ASP A 277 7.00 9.67 -15.24
N SER A 278 7.18 9.40 -16.54
CA SER A 278 6.56 10.17 -17.63
C SER A 278 5.09 9.81 -17.90
N LEU A 279 4.58 8.68 -17.37
CA LEU A 279 3.16 8.30 -17.44
C LEU A 279 2.34 9.09 -16.41
N VAL A 280 2.08 10.35 -16.72
CA VAL A 280 1.45 11.34 -15.84
C VAL A 280 -0.03 11.04 -15.61
N TYR A 281 -0.77 10.65 -16.64
CA TYR A 281 -2.19 10.28 -16.52
C TYR A 281 -2.33 8.95 -15.77
N LEU A 282 -1.47 7.97 -16.04
CA LEU A 282 -1.46 6.72 -15.27
C LEU A 282 -1.21 6.97 -13.78
N GLU A 283 -0.25 7.83 -13.44
CA GLU A 283 0.00 8.21 -12.04
C GLU A 283 -1.20 8.93 -11.41
N SER A 284 -1.81 9.85 -12.15
CA SER A 284 -3.01 10.57 -11.70
C SER A 284 -4.17 9.61 -11.41
N ALA A 285 -4.40 8.62 -12.29
CA ALA A 285 -5.44 7.61 -12.12
C ALA A 285 -5.26 6.77 -10.86
N ILE A 286 -4.01 6.41 -10.53
CA ILE A 286 -3.66 5.69 -9.29
C ILE A 286 -3.83 6.60 -8.07
N LEU A 287 -3.36 7.85 -8.14
CA LEU A 287 -3.49 8.81 -7.05
C LEU A 287 -4.95 9.13 -6.74
N GLU A 288 -5.82 9.15 -7.75
CA GLU A 288 -7.25 9.35 -7.58
C GLU A 288 -7.92 8.15 -6.90
N ALA A 289 -7.57 6.93 -7.29
CA ALA A 289 -8.04 5.74 -6.59
C ALA A 289 -7.59 5.73 -5.12
N LEU A 290 -6.34 6.14 -4.86
CA LEU A 290 -5.81 6.30 -3.51
C LEU A 290 -6.52 7.40 -2.72
N ARG A 291 -6.88 8.54 -3.35
CA ARG A 291 -7.62 9.63 -2.71
C ARG A 291 -8.98 9.16 -2.20
N LEU A 292 -9.71 8.40 -3.02
CA LEU A 292 -11.04 7.90 -2.68
C LEU A 292 -11.04 6.74 -1.67
N CYS A 293 -10.01 5.89 -1.71
CA CYS A 293 -10.04 4.62 -0.97
C CYS A 293 -9.10 4.59 0.25
N SER A 294 -8.26 5.61 0.45
CA SER A 294 -7.42 5.72 1.64
C SER A 294 -8.24 6.25 2.82
N PHE A 295 -8.35 5.44 3.87
CA PHE A 295 -8.91 5.85 5.17
C PHE A 295 -7.85 5.81 6.28
N SER A 296 -6.59 6.04 5.90
CA SER A 296 -5.43 5.96 6.78
C SER A 296 -5.26 7.19 7.65
N SER A 297 -4.95 6.99 8.94
CA SER A 297 -4.56 8.04 9.86
C SER A 297 -3.04 8.12 10.03
N ILE A 298 -2.52 9.33 10.21
CA ILE A 298 -1.14 9.53 10.65
C ILE A 298 -1.14 9.69 12.16
N ILE A 299 -0.78 8.62 12.87
CA ILE A 299 -0.93 8.52 14.33
C ILE A 299 0.41 8.78 15.04
N ARG A 300 0.34 9.46 16.18
CA ARG A 300 1.44 9.69 17.11
C ARG A 300 1.03 9.31 18.53
N PHE A 301 1.96 8.75 19.28
CA PHE A 301 1.82 8.52 20.71
C PHE A 301 2.27 9.74 21.50
N VAL A 302 1.49 10.16 22.49
CA VAL A 302 1.80 11.31 23.34
C VAL A 302 2.72 10.87 24.49
N GLN A 303 4.00 11.23 24.40
CA GLN A 303 5.02 10.81 25.36
C GLN A 303 4.95 11.57 26.69
N GLU A 304 4.51 12.82 26.62
CA GLU A 304 4.40 13.77 27.73
C GLU A 304 3.19 14.67 27.50
N ASP A 305 2.59 15.15 28.59
CA ASP A 305 1.53 16.16 28.52
C ASP A 305 2.01 17.35 27.67
N LEU A 306 1.14 17.79 26.77
CA LEU A 306 1.45 18.87 25.84
C LEU A 306 0.20 19.68 25.50
N THR A 307 0.43 20.93 25.13
CA THR A 307 -0.59 21.81 24.60
C THR A 307 -0.39 21.96 23.11
N LEU A 308 -1.41 21.64 22.30
CA LEU A 308 -1.43 21.98 20.88
C LEU A 308 -2.18 23.29 20.67
N PRO A 309 -1.55 24.29 20.03
CA PRO A 309 -2.26 25.51 19.68
C PRO A 309 -3.23 25.24 18.53
N SER A 310 -4.40 25.87 18.59
CA SER A 310 -5.39 25.85 17.52
C SER A 310 -6.15 27.17 17.46
N GLU A 311 -6.76 27.46 16.31
CA GLU A 311 -7.50 28.71 16.10
C GLU A 311 -8.69 28.86 17.06
N THR A 312 -9.27 27.75 17.51
CA THR A 312 -10.41 27.74 18.45
C THR A 312 -10.00 27.73 19.92
N GLY A 313 -8.70 27.69 20.22
CA GLY A 313 -8.14 27.59 21.57
C GLY A 313 -7.11 26.48 21.72
N ASP A 314 -6.32 26.56 22.79
CA ASP A 314 -5.27 25.61 23.10
C ASP A 314 -5.85 24.27 23.63
N TYR A 315 -5.35 23.15 23.09
CA TYR A 315 -5.79 21.80 23.48
C TYR A 315 -4.74 21.11 24.35
N LEU A 316 -5.09 20.83 25.61
CA LEU A 316 -4.27 20.01 26.49
C LEU A 316 -4.44 18.53 26.16
N ILE A 317 -3.36 17.86 25.79
CA ILE A 317 -3.32 16.44 25.42
C ILE A 317 -2.47 15.69 26.43
N ARG A 318 -3.03 14.60 26.97
CA ARG A 318 -2.43 13.85 28.08
C ARG A 318 -1.43 12.83 27.55
N LYS A 319 -0.37 12.61 28.33
CA LYS A 319 0.54 11.48 28.17
C LYS A 319 -0.25 10.17 28.14
N GLY A 320 0.08 9.31 27.16
CA GLY A 320 -0.60 8.03 26.97
C GLY A 320 -1.69 8.05 25.91
N ASP A 321 -2.19 9.24 25.54
CA ASP A 321 -3.17 9.40 24.47
C ASP A 321 -2.51 9.28 23.09
N LEU A 322 -3.35 9.25 22.05
CA LEU A 322 -2.93 9.31 20.66
C LEU A 322 -3.34 10.65 20.04
N VAL A 323 -2.51 11.16 19.12
CA VAL A 323 -2.87 12.23 18.20
C VAL A 323 -2.93 11.66 16.79
N ALA A 324 -4.01 11.93 16.07
CA ALA A 324 -4.23 11.45 14.71
C ALA A 324 -4.49 12.61 13.76
N ILE A 325 -3.65 12.77 12.75
CA ILE A 325 -4.05 13.49 11.54
C ILE A 325 -4.90 12.54 10.70
N PHE A 326 -6.05 13.01 10.19
CA PHE A 326 -6.98 12.21 9.40
C PHE A 326 -7.18 12.78 7.99
N PRO A 327 -6.23 12.52 7.06
CA PRO A 327 -6.30 12.98 5.68
C PRO A 327 -7.59 12.68 4.90
N PRO A 328 -8.36 11.59 5.15
CA PRO A 328 -9.57 11.30 4.38
C PRO A 328 -10.60 12.43 4.40
N LEU A 329 -10.68 13.23 5.47
CA LEU A 329 -11.54 14.42 5.45
C LEU A 329 -11.09 15.47 4.44
N MET A 330 -9.78 15.68 4.32
CA MET A 330 -9.18 16.56 3.30
C MET A 330 -9.32 15.94 1.91
N HIS A 331 -9.14 14.63 1.76
CA HIS A 331 -9.24 13.93 0.48
C HIS A 331 -10.63 14.05 -0.12
N HIS A 332 -11.68 14.09 0.71
CA HIS A 332 -13.07 14.23 0.27
C HIS A 332 -13.65 15.65 0.53
N ASP A 333 -12.81 16.67 0.69
CA ASP A 333 -13.24 18.04 0.95
C ASP A 333 -13.66 18.73 -0.37
N PRO A 334 -14.94 19.15 -0.53
CA PRO A 334 -15.41 19.81 -1.74
C PRO A 334 -14.78 21.20 -1.97
N GLU A 335 -14.18 21.81 -0.95
CA GLU A 335 -13.43 23.06 -1.12
C GLU A 335 -12.08 22.83 -1.83
N ILE A 336 -11.53 21.61 -1.71
CA ILE A 336 -10.22 21.23 -2.26
C ILE A 336 -10.38 20.50 -3.60
N PHE A 337 -11.37 19.62 -3.68
CA PHE A 337 -11.63 18.75 -4.82
C PHE A 337 -13.08 18.91 -5.29
N GLU A 338 -13.27 19.40 -6.51
CA GLU A 338 -14.59 19.43 -7.16
C GLU A 338 -15.16 18.02 -7.31
N ALA A 339 -16.45 17.82 -7.00
CA ALA A 339 -17.08 16.50 -6.96
C ALA A 339 -16.20 15.47 -6.22
N PRO A 340 -15.96 15.66 -4.92
CA PRO A 340 -14.93 14.91 -4.18
C PRO A 340 -15.24 13.42 -4.04
N GLU A 341 -16.49 13.00 -4.22
CA GLU A 341 -16.87 11.59 -4.17
C GLU A 341 -16.77 10.89 -5.54
N GLU A 342 -16.54 11.66 -6.62
CA GLU A 342 -16.43 11.13 -7.98
C GLU A 342 -14.97 10.80 -8.33
N TYR A 343 -14.79 9.72 -9.10
CA TYR A 343 -13.49 9.36 -9.66
C TYR A 343 -13.20 10.21 -10.90
N GLN A 344 -12.13 11.00 -10.84
CA GLN A 344 -11.62 11.78 -11.97
C GLN A 344 -10.17 11.39 -12.25
N PHE A 345 -9.93 10.56 -13.27
CA PHE A 345 -8.62 9.96 -13.55
C PHE A 345 -7.52 11.00 -13.80
N ASP A 346 -7.88 12.19 -14.29
CA ASP A 346 -6.99 13.31 -14.62
C ASP A 346 -6.97 14.42 -13.56
N ARG A 347 -7.55 14.19 -12.37
CA ARG A 347 -7.63 15.19 -11.27
C ARG A 347 -6.28 15.78 -10.88
N PHE A 348 -5.21 15.01 -11.04
CA PHE A 348 -3.83 15.42 -10.73
C PHE A 348 -3.03 15.78 -11.98
N VAL A 349 -3.71 16.14 -13.09
CA VAL A 349 -3.11 16.60 -14.34
C VAL A 349 -3.60 18.01 -14.69
N GLU A 350 -2.68 18.84 -15.17
CA GLU A 350 -2.98 20.17 -15.70
C GLU A 350 -2.03 20.43 -16.88
N ASN A 351 -2.57 20.71 -18.07
CA ASN A 351 -1.80 20.94 -19.30
C ASN A 351 -0.79 19.81 -19.61
N GLY A 352 -1.20 18.55 -19.42
CA GLY A 352 -0.36 17.36 -19.66
C GLY A 352 0.79 17.18 -18.65
N LYS A 353 0.78 17.91 -17.53
CA LYS A 353 1.79 17.83 -16.47
C LYS A 353 1.12 17.56 -15.12
N LYS A 354 1.90 17.11 -14.14
CA LYS A 354 1.43 16.88 -12.77
C LYS A 354 0.90 18.19 -12.16
N LYS A 355 -0.38 18.22 -11.81
CA LYS A 355 -1.02 19.32 -11.06
C LYS A 355 -0.61 19.23 -9.59
N THR A 356 -0.03 20.31 -9.07
CA THR A 356 0.46 20.36 -7.67
C THR A 356 -0.10 21.54 -6.88
N ASN A 357 -1.03 22.28 -7.47
CA ASN A 357 -1.67 23.45 -6.89
C ASN A 357 -3.10 23.09 -6.50
N PHE A 358 -3.32 22.93 -5.19
CA PHE A 358 -4.63 22.73 -4.57
C PHE A 358 -4.76 23.71 -3.41
N PHE A 359 -5.97 24.16 -3.12
CA PHE A 359 -6.22 25.27 -2.21
C PHE A 359 -7.36 24.92 -1.25
N LYS A 360 -7.33 25.51 -0.05
CA LYS A 360 -8.44 25.54 0.91
C LYS A 360 -8.45 26.93 1.55
N GLY A 361 -9.61 27.55 1.75
CA GLY A 361 -9.74 28.90 2.31
C GLY A 361 -8.89 29.96 1.59
N GLY A 362 -8.74 29.84 0.27
CA GLY A 362 -7.89 30.72 -0.55
C GLY A 362 -6.37 30.56 -0.34
N LYS A 363 -5.91 29.59 0.47
CA LYS A 363 -4.49 29.34 0.76
C LYS A 363 -4.03 28.04 0.12
N ARG A 364 -2.85 28.05 -0.50
CA ARG A 364 -2.27 26.85 -1.13
C ARG A 364 -1.96 25.78 -0.08
N LEU A 365 -2.37 24.55 -0.35
CA LEU A 365 -2.03 23.38 0.46
C LEU A 365 -0.60 22.93 0.16
N LYS A 366 0.18 22.70 1.22
CA LYS A 366 1.50 22.06 1.09
C LYS A 366 1.38 20.58 0.72
N HIS A 367 0.33 19.93 1.21
CA HIS A 367 0.02 18.53 0.96
C HIS A 367 -1.47 18.41 0.69
N TYR A 368 -1.85 17.83 -0.45
CA TYR A 368 -3.24 17.74 -0.90
C TYR A 368 -3.74 16.29 -1.00
N VAL A 369 -2.81 15.33 -1.13
CA VAL A 369 -3.09 13.90 -1.12
C VAL A 369 -2.00 13.21 -0.28
N LEU A 370 -2.41 12.33 0.64
CA LEU A 370 -1.53 11.77 1.69
C LEU A 370 -1.71 10.25 1.93
N PRO A 371 -1.89 9.42 0.89
CA PRO A 371 -2.11 7.97 1.07
C PRO A 371 -0.89 7.26 1.68
N PHE A 372 0.30 7.85 1.53
CA PHE A 372 1.56 7.32 2.04
C PHE A 372 2.03 7.97 3.35
N GLY A 373 1.17 8.75 4.02
CA GLY A 373 1.54 9.46 5.25
C GLY A 373 2.47 10.66 5.03
N MET A 374 3.04 11.18 6.13
CA MET A 374 3.84 12.42 6.15
C MET A 374 5.05 12.29 7.08
N GLY A 375 6.14 13.03 6.78
CA GLY A 375 7.37 13.13 7.58
C GLY A 375 7.94 11.77 8.02
N ALA A 376 8.24 11.61 9.31
CA ALA A 376 8.85 10.39 9.85
C ALA A 376 7.97 9.13 9.72
N SER A 377 6.66 9.29 9.51
CA SER A 377 5.74 8.17 9.28
C SER A 377 5.33 8.05 7.81
N LYS A 378 6.15 8.57 6.90
CA LYS A 378 5.92 8.41 5.46
C LYS A 378 6.35 7.01 5.03
N CYS A 379 5.51 6.33 4.25
CA CYS A 379 5.79 4.98 3.76
C CYS A 379 7.13 4.94 3.01
N PRO A 380 8.09 4.09 3.44
CA PRO A 380 9.36 3.96 2.76
C PRO A 380 9.23 3.31 1.37
N GLY A 381 8.34 2.32 1.23
CA GLY A 381 8.11 1.57 -0.01
C GLY A 381 7.22 2.28 -1.04
N ARG A 382 6.82 3.53 -0.82
CA ARG A 382 5.87 4.26 -1.71
C ARG A 382 6.28 4.29 -3.18
N PHE A 383 7.57 4.37 -3.48
CA PHE A 383 8.05 4.41 -4.86
C PHE A 383 7.97 3.02 -5.50
N LEU A 384 8.37 1.98 -4.76
CA LEU A 384 8.18 0.59 -5.20
C LEU A 384 6.70 0.30 -5.44
N ALA A 385 5.82 0.68 -4.52
CA ALA A 385 4.38 0.44 -4.63
C ALA A 385 3.76 1.09 -5.88
N ILE A 386 4.04 2.39 -6.12
CA ILE A 386 3.54 3.07 -7.32
C ILE A 386 4.13 2.46 -8.59
N ASN A 387 5.42 2.14 -8.60
CA ASN A 387 6.06 1.56 -9.79
C ASN A 387 5.56 0.15 -10.09
N GLU A 388 5.36 -0.70 -9.08
CA GLU A 388 4.78 -2.04 -9.24
C GLU A 388 3.35 -1.96 -9.79
N ILE A 389 2.51 -1.06 -9.25
CA ILE A 389 1.15 -0.84 -9.75
C ILE A 389 1.18 -0.34 -11.20
N LYS A 390 2.04 0.65 -11.52
CA LYS A 390 2.19 1.16 -12.89
C LYS A 390 2.66 0.05 -13.85
N GLN A 391 3.69 -0.72 -13.51
CA GLN A 391 4.18 -1.80 -14.36
C GLN A 391 3.10 -2.85 -14.63
N LEU A 392 2.34 -3.25 -13.61
CA LEU A 392 1.23 -4.18 -13.79
C LEU A 392 0.14 -3.57 -14.67
N LEU A 393 -0.25 -2.31 -14.45
CA LEU A 393 -1.22 -1.63 -15.32
C LEU A 393 -0.72 -1.53 -16.76
N VAL A 394 0.56 -1.22 -17.01
CA VAL A 394 1.11 -1.20 -18.36
C VAL A 394 1.02 -2.57 -19.02
N VAL A 395 1.35 -3.65 -18.32
CA VAL A 395 1.19 -5.02 -18.82
C VAL A 395 -0.27 -5.32 -19.17
N LEU A 396 -1.19 -5.03 -18.26
CA LEU A 396 -2.62 -5.29 -18.45
C LEU A 396 -3.21 -4.47 -19.60
N LEU A 397 -2.95 -3.17 -19.62
CA LEU A 397 -3.50 -2.24 -20.61
C LEU A 397 -2.87 -2.39 -21.99
N THR A 398 -1.63 -2.89 -22.08
CA THR A 398 -0.99 -3.20 -23.37
C THR A 398 -1.55 -4.48 -23.95
N TYR A 399 -1.56 -5.58 -23.18
CA TYR A 399 -1.80 -6.92 -23.73
C TYR A 399 -3.24 -7.42 -23.64
N PHE A 400 -4.08 -6.86 -22.77
CA PHE A 400 -5.39 -7.42 -22.49
C PHE A 400 -6.53 -6.44 -22.79
N ASP A 401 -7.64 -7.01 -23.30
CA ASP A 401 -8.95 -6.41 -23.17
C ASP A 401 -9.54 -6.84 -21.82
N LEU A 402 -10.16 -5.89 -21.12
CA LEU A 402 -10.66 -6.05 -19.77
C LEU A 402 -12.08 -5.47 -19.73
N GLU A 403 -13.00 -6.19 -19.12
CA GLU A 403 -14.39 -5.72 -18.95
C GLU A 403 -14.92 -6.11 -17.57
N ILE A 404 -15.52 -5.13 -16.89
CA ILE A 404 -16.27 -5.36 -15.66
C ILE A 404 -17.64 -5.95 -16.02
N MET A 405 -18.07 -7.00 -15.32
CA MET A 405 -19.29 -7.74 -15.65
C MET A 405 -20.43 -7.44 -14.69
N ASP A 406 -20.11 -7.06 -13.46
CA ASP A 406 -21.12 -6.66 -12.49
C ASP A 406 -21.52 -5.21 -12.72
N ASP A 407 -22.82 -4.89 -12.75
CA ASP A 407 -23.30 -3.51 -12.86
C ASP A 407 -23.38 -2.80 -11.51
N LYS A 408 -23.34 -3.55 -10.41
CA LYS A 408 -23.51 -2.99 -9.07
C LYS A 408 -22.27 -2.20 -8.63
N PRO A 409 -22.43 -0.97 -8.11
CA PRO A 409 -21.36 -0.25 -7.44
C PRO A 409 -20.87 -1.03 -6.21
N VAL A 410 -19.56 -1.08 -6.03
CA VAL A 410 -18.91 -1.71 -4.88
C VAL A 410 -18.63 -0.63 -3.85
N GLN A 411 -18.78 -0.97 -2.57
CA GLN A 411 -18.52 -0.03 -1.47
C GLN A 411 -17.19 -0.35 -0.79
N LEU A 412 -16.70 0.63 -0.02
CA LEU A 412 -15.54 0.44 0.83
C LEU A 412 -15.95 -0.37 2.07
N ASP A 413 -15.20 -1.43 2.38
CA ASP A 413 -15.24 -2.09 3.68
C ASP A 413 -14.43 -1.25 4.68
N TYR A 414 -15.14 -0.55 5.57
CA TYR A 414 -14.57 0.24 6.65
C TYR A 414 -14.07 -0.61 7.84
N GLY A 415 -14.00 -1.93 7.72
CA GLY A 415 -13.42 -2.83 8.71
C GLY A 415 -11.97 -2.48 9.08
N ARG A 416 -11.28 -1.68 8.26
CA ARG A 416 -9.93 -1.13 8.51
C ARG A 416 -9.91 0.39 8.68
N PHE A 417 -10.99 0.96 9.19
CA PHE A 417 -11.05 2.39 9.45
C PHE A 417 -9.82 2.86 10.27
N LEU A 418 -9.27 4.02 9.91
CA LEU A 418 -8.00 4.60 10.39
C LEU A 418 -6.71 3.94 9.85
N ILE A 419 -6.79 2.83 9.12
CA ILE A 419 -5.60 2.08 8.68
C ILE A 419 -5.64 1.84 7.16
N GLY A 420 -4.70 2.46 6.46
CA GLY A 420 -4.36 2.10 5.08
C GLY A 420 -5.49 2.32 4.06
N ILE A 421 -5.47 1.47 3.04
CA ILE A 421 -6.45 1.46 1.95
C ILE A 421 -7.56 0.47 2.28
N GLN A 422 -8.81 0.90 2.13
CA GLN A 422 -9.95 0.02 2.42
C GLN A 422 -10.12 -1.01 1.31
N TYR A 423 -10.49 -2.23 1.70
CA TYR A 423 -10.86 -3.28 0.74
C TYR A 423 -12.27 -3.02 0.21
N PRO A 424 -12.65 -3.62 -0.94
CA PRO A 424 -14.05 -3.66 -1.32
C PRO A 424 -14.86 -4.54 -0.36
N ASP A 425 -16.13 -4.20 -0.16
CA ASP A 425 -17.09 -4.99 0.61
C ASP A 425 -17.47 -6.32 -0.06
N SER A 426 -17.32 -6.40 -1.38
CA SER A 426 -17.45 -7.62 -2.17
C SER A 426 -16.48 -7.66 -3.34
N ASP A 427 -16.03 -8.86 -3.73
CA ASP A 427 -15.26 -9.03 -4.96
C ASP A 427 -16.14 -8.82 -6.20
N VAL A 428 -15.52 -8.47 -7.33
CA VAL A 428 -16.19 -8.09 -8.58
C VAL A 428 -15.85 -9.08 -9.67
N LEU A 429 -16.87 -9.59 -10.34
CA LEU A 429 -16.69 -10.40 -11.54
C LEU A 429 -16.25 -9.51 -12.70
N PHE A 430 -15.13 -9.87 -13.31
CA PHE A 430 -14.62 -9.24 -14.52
C PHE A 430 -14.15 -10.32 -15.50
N ARG A 431 -13.95 -9.92 -16.75
CA ARG A 431 -13.37 -10.79 -17.77
C ARG A 431 -12.17 -10.14 -18.43
N TYR A 432 -11.24 -10.97 -18.86
CA TYR A 432 -10.08 -10.54 -19.62
C TYR A 432 -9.75 -11.51 -20.76
N LYS A 433 -9.18 -10.99 -21.85
CA LYS A 433 -8.62 -11.78 -22.95
C LYS A 433 -7.40 -11.09 -23.52
N VAL A 434 -6.49 -11.82 -24.16
CA VAL A 434 -5.39 -11.21 -24.89
C VAL A 434 -5.95 -10.45 -26.09
N LYS A 435 -5.46 -9.23 -26.31
CA LYS A 435 -5.84 -8.42 -27.47
C LYS A 435 -5.47 -9.15 -28.75
N SER A 436 -6.35 -9.09 -29.74
CA SER A 436 -5.99 -9.46 -31.10
C SER A 436 -4.91 -8.50 -31.59
N GLN A 437 -3.80 -9.01 -32.13
CA GLN A 437 -2.78 -8.16 -32.73
C GLN A 437 -3.46 -7.30 -33.81
N ARG A 438 -3.40 -5.97 -33.65
CA ARG A 438 -3.83 -5.05 -34.71
C ARG A 438 -2.87 -5.28 -35.89
N SER A 439 -3.40 -5.86 -36.96
CA SER A 439 -2.70 -6.11 -38.22
C SER A 439 -2.18 -4.83 -38.86
#